data_AF-A0A0D6LHB4-F1
#
_entry.id   AF-A0A0D6LHB4-F1
#
_cell.length_a   1.000
_cell.length_b   1.000
_cell.length_c   1.000
_cell.angle_alpha   90.00
_cell.angle_beta   90.00
_cell.angle_gamma   90.00
#
_symmetry.space_group_name_H-M   'P 1'
#
loop_
_entity.id
_entity.type
_entity.pdbx_description
1 polymer ?
#
loop_
_entity_poly.entity_id
_entity_poly.type
_entity_poly.pdbx_seq_one_letter_code
_entity_poly.pdbx_strand_id
1 'polypeptide(L)'
;MFRLAMESGARLNIANKQNLTPLTLAAKLAKKEMFMEILEMEGDSVWAYGGASSTAYPLSKIDTINEVTGELNEASALSLVVYGETKEHLDLLDGLLETILEAKWQAFGKRSMLRSLGAFTFYYIFIVLSFSLRPVSMSTAQITWGWINFAGKPIDGPYFKGVIPIIPTADGPEAYNTVAPPSLKSINTFGDLGFTTY
;
A
#
# COMPACT_ATOMS: atom_id res chain seq x y z
N MET A 1 13.67 -40.09 -18.22
CA MET A 1 14.83 -40.49 -17.38
C MET A 1 14.53 -40.43 -15.89
N PHE A 2 13.80 -39.42 -15.39
CA PHE A 2 13.44 -39.31 -13.97
C PHE A 2 12.61 -40.51 -13.44
N ARG A 3 11.54 -40.92 -14.15
CA ARG A 3 10.74 -42.11 -13.80
C ARG A 3 11.59 -43.39 -13.65
N LEU A 4 12.51 -43.63 -14.58
CA LEU A 4 13.44 -44.77 -14.52
C LEU A 4 14.33 -44.72 -13.27
N ALA A 5 14.79 -43.53 -12.87
CA ALA A 5 15.57 -43.37 -11.64
C ALA A 5 14.71 -43.70 -10.39
N MET A 6 13.45 -43.28 -10.38
CA MET A 6 12.50 -43.64 -9.32
C MET A 6 12.22 -45.14 -9.26
N GLU A 7 12.00 -45.79 -10.41
CA GLU A 7 11.84 -47.24 -10.51
C GLU A 7 13.09 -48.00 -10.05
N SER A 8 14.28 -47.43 -10.28
CA SER A 8 15.55 -48.00 -9.81
C SER A 8 15.81 -47.81 -8.30
N GLY A 9 14.90 -47.18 -7.56
CA GLY A 9 14.97 -47.01 -6.11
C GLY A 9 15.51 -45.67 -5.62
N ALA A 10 15.47 -44.62 -6.45
CA ALA A 10 15.79 -43.25 -6.00
C ALA A 10 14.83 -42.77 -4.90
N ARG A 11 15.33 -41.95 -3.96
CA ARG A 11 14.56 -41.43 -2.83
C ARG A 11 14.33 -39.93 -2.96
N LEU A 12 13.06 -39.51 -2.88
CA LEU A 12 12.64 -38.09 -2.96
C LEU A 12 12.81 -37.31 -1.65
N ASN A 13 13.20 -37.99 -0.58
CA ASN A 13 13.40 -37.37 0.73
C ASN A 13 14.87 -36.99 1.02
N ILE A 14 15.77 -37.16 0.06
CA ILE A 14 17.17 -36.78 0.22
C ILE A 14 17.34 -35.29 -0.09
N ALA A 15 17.92 -34.56 0.86
CA ALA A 15 18.18 -33.13 0.72
C ALA A 15 19.62 -32.88 0.23
N ASN A 16 19.81 -31.78 -0.50
CA ASN A 16 21.14 -31.32 -0.90
C ASN A 16 21.86 -30.57 0.25
N LYS A 17 23.07 -30.04 0.00
CA LYS A 17 23.83 -29.23 0.99
C LYS A 17 23.13 -27.94 1.42
N GLN A 18 22.13 -27.49 0.66
CA GLN A 18 21.27 -26.35 0.97
C GLN A 18 19.95 -26.79 1.64
N ASN A 19 19.85 -28.06 2.08
CA ASN A 19 18.67 -28.68 2.65
C ASN A 19 17.43 -28.70 1.72
N LEU A 20 17.64 -28.64 0.40
CA LEU A 20 16.57 -28.72 -0.59
C LEU A 20 16.37 -30.16 -1.05
N THR A 21 15.14 -30.65 -0.93
CA THR A 21 14.66 -31.88 -1.57
C THR A 21 14.52 -31.68 -3.09
N PRO A 22 14.50 -32.75 -3.91
CA PRO A 22 14.30 -32.62 -5.35
C PRO A 22 13.04 -31.82 -5.73
N LEU A 23 11.96 -31.93 -4.95
CA LEU A 23 10.74 -31.13 -5.14
C LEU A 23 11.00 -29.62 -4.92
N THR A 24 11.57 -29.26 -3.76
CA THR A 24 11.90 -27.85 -3.44
C THR A 24 12.97 -27.26 -4.35
N LEU A 25 13.88 -28.09 -4.87
CA LEU A 25 14.88 -27.69 -5.86
C LEU A 25 14.24 -27.40 -7.21
N ALA A 26 13.30 -28.25 -7.66
CA ALA A 26 12.54 -28.01 -8.88
C ALA A 26 11.70 -26.72 -8.77
N ALA A 27 11.14 -26.45 -7.57
CA ALA A 27 10.44 -25.22 -7.27
C ALA A 27 11.36 -23.99 -7.36
N LYS A 28 12.55 -24.03 -6.72
CA LYS A 28 13.55 -22.96 -6.75
C LYS A 28 14.09 -22.65 -8.15
N LEU A 29 14.14 -23.65 -9.02
CA LEU A 29 14.62 -23.51 -10.40
C LEU A 29 13.49 -23.21 -11.39
N ALA A 30 12.25 -23.05 -10.91
CA ALA A 30 11.05 -22.83 -11.72
C ALA A 30 10.85 -23.86 -12.85
N LYS A 31 11.20 -25.14 -12.62
CA LYS A 31 11.02 -26.21 -13.62
C LYS A 31 9.64 -26.86 -13.49
N LYS A 32 8.63 -26.25 -14.11
CA LYS A 32 7.21 -26.69 -14.09
C LYS A 32 7.02 -28.18 -14.38
N GLU A 33 7.56 -28.68 -15.49
CA GLU A 33 7.38 -30.08 -15.90
C GLU A 33 7.92 -31.07 -14.85
N MET A 34 9.14 -30.85 -14.38
CA MET A 34 9.76 -31.70 -13.34
C MET A 34 9.04 -31.58 -12.00
N PHE A 35 8.57 -30.39 -11.65
CA PHE A 35 7.82 -30.19 -10.41
C PHE A 35 6.51 -30.98 -10.40
N MET A 36 5.72 -30.88 -11.48
CA MET A 36 4.46 -31.62 -11.61
C MET A 36 4.69 -33.13 -11.63
N GLU A 37 5.73 -33.58 -12.32
CA GLU A 37 6.12 -34.99 -12.39
C GLU A 37 6.53 -35.56 -11.02
N ILE A 38 7.33 -34.82 -10.23
CA ILE A 38 7.68 -35.22 -8.86
C ILE A 38 6.43 -35.25 -7.98
N LEU A 39 5.54 -34.27 -8.16
CA LEU A 39 4.35 -34.12 -7.34
C LEU A 39 3.30 -35.21 -7.62
N GLU A 40 3.13 -35.61 -8.88
CA GLU A 40 2.28 -36.75 -9.27
C GLU A 40 2.82 -38.06 -8.69
N MET A 41 4.15 -38.22 -8.62
CA MET A 41 4.80 -39.39 -8.03
C MET A 41 4.74 -39.44 -6.49
N GLU A 42 4.72 -38.29 -5.81
CA GLU A 42 4.51 -38.21 -4.35
C GLU A 42 3.01 -38.29 -3.96
N GLY A 43 2.10 -38.09 -4.92
CA GLY A 43 0.66 -38.15 -4.70
C GLY A 43 0.15 -39.58 -4.49
N ASP A 44 -0.68 -39.77 -3.47
CA ASP A 44 -1.34 -41.05 -3.18
C ASP A 44 -2.81 -41.01 -3.64
N SER A 45 -3.21 -41.97 -4.45
CA SER A 45 -4.58 -42.05 -4.98
C SER A 45 -5.50 -42.65 -3.92
N VAL A 46 -6.34 -41.82 -3.30
CA VAL A 46 -7.25 -42.23 -2.23
C VAL A 46 -8.38 -43.07 -2.81
N TRP A 47 -8.99 -42.59 -3.90
CA TRP A 47 -10.03 -43.31 -4.62
C TRP A 47 -10.16 -42.81 -6.06
N ALA A 48 -10.59 -43.69 -6.95
CA ALA A 48 -10.99 -43.36 -8.31
C ALA A 48 -12.30 -44.10 -8.65
N TYR A 49 -13.31 -43.36 -9.08
CA TYR A 49 -14.61 -43.91 -9.50
C TYR A 49 -15.08 -43.24 -10.78
N GLY A 50 -15.19 -44.03 -11.85
CA GLY A 50 -15.57 -43.51 -13.17
C GLY A 50 -14.59 -42.45 -13.66
N GLY A 51 -15.09 -41.24 -13.93
CA GLY A 51 -14.29 -40.08 -14.33
C GLY A 51 -13.83 -39.16 -13.19
N ALA A 52 -14.13 -39.50 -11.93
CA ALA A 52 -13.71 -38.71 -10.77
C ALA A 52 -12.63 -39.46 -9.99
N SER A 53 -11.60 -38.74 -9.57
CA SER A 53 -10.56 -39.26 -8.68
C SER A 53 -10.23 -38.26 -7.59
N SER A 54 -9.74 -38.78 -6.46
CA SER A 54 -9.20 -38.00 -5.37
C SER A 54 -7.80 -38.48 -5.06
N THR A 55 -6.85 -37.56 -5.18
CA THR A 55 -5.44 -37.78 -4.84
C THR A 55 -5.09 -36.93 -3.63
N ALA A 56 -4.43 -37.54 -2.65
CA ALA A 56 -3.87 -36.85 -1.50
C ALA A 56 -2.39 -36.57 -1.74
N TYR A 57 -1.96 -35.34 -1.47
CA TYR A 57 -0.55 -34.94 -1.59
C TYR A 57 0.04 -34.70 -0.20
N PRO A 58 1.27 -35.18 0.08
CA PRO A 58 1.92 -34.91 1.37
C PRO A 58 2.28 -33.42 1.50
N LEU A 59 1.73 -32.73 2.50
CA LEU A 59 1.94 -31.28 2.66
C LEU A 59 3.27 -30.91 3.32
N SER A 60 3.94 -31.86 3.97
CA SER A 60 5.19 -31.67 4.75
C SER A 60 6.32 -30.87 4.07
N LYS A 61 6.42 -30.90 2.72
CA LYS A 61 7.44 -30.17 1.94
C LYS A 61 6.86 -29.03 1.09
N ILE A 62 5.54 -28.96 0.98
CA ILE A 62 4.82 -28.04 0.11
C ILE A 62 4.38 -26.80 0.90
N ASP A 63 3.90 -27.00 2.13
CA ASP A 63 3.36 -25.93 2.96
C ASP A 63 4.45 -25.21 3.77
N THR A 64 4.25 -23.90 3.99
CA THR A 64 5.12 -23.01 4.77
C THR A 64 5.15 -23.39 6.27
N ILE A 65 4.19 -24.18 6.77
CA ILE A 65 4.16 -24.62 8.16
C ILE A 65 4.55 -26.10 8.29
N ASN A 66 5.46 -26.40 9.20
CA ASN A 66 5.81 -27.78 9.53
C ASN A 66 4.74 -28.40 10.43
N GLU A 67 4.16 -29.53 10.03
CA GLU A 67 3.09 -30.23 10.76
C GLU A 67 3.51 -30.73 12.14
N VAL A 68 4.79 -31.09 12.33
CA VAL A 68 5.29 -31.70 13.56
C VAL A 68 5.82 -30.65 14.53
N THR A 69 6.56 -29.67 14.03
CA THR A 69 7.20 -28.65 14.89
C THR A 69 6.36 -27.37 15.01
N GLY A 70 5.41 -27.13 14.11
CA GLY A 70 4.66 -25.88 14.03
C GLY A 70 5.50 -24.67 13.61
N GLU A 71 6.77 -24.88 13.28
CA GLU A 71 7.68 -23.83 12.85
C GLU A 71 7.44 -23.46 11.39
N LEU A 72 7.74 -22.19 11.05
CA LEU A 72 7.72 -21.71 9.68
C LEU A 72 8.94 -22.27 8.94
N ASN A 73 8.70 -23.05 7.89
CA ASN A 73 9.73 -23.55 7.00
C ASN A 73 9.87 -22.60 5.80
N GLU A 74 10.89 -21.75 5.83
CA GLU A 74 11.20 -20.82 4.74
C GLU A 74 11.68 -21.53 3.46
N ALA A 75 12.16 -22.77 3.57
CA ALA A 75 12.62 -23.60 2.44
C ALA A 75 11.49 -24.43 1.80
N SER A 76 10.23 -24.13 2.12
CA SER A 76 9.06 -24.83 1.57
C SER A 76 8.85 -24.51 0.10
N ALA A 77 8.21 -25.43 -0.64
CA ALA A 77 7.95 -25.20 -2.06
C ALA A 77 7.12 -23.91 -2.26
N LEU A 78 6.06 -23.69 -1.48
CA LEU A 78 5.20 -22.50 -1.63
C LEU A 78 5.98 -21.19 -1.37
N SER A 79 6.84 -21.13 -0.35
CA SER A 79 7.65 -19.92 -0.08
C SER A 79 8.67 -19.66 -1.20
N LEU A 80 9.36 -20.71 -1.67
CA LEU A 80 10.32 -20.61 -2.77
C LEU A 80 9.66 -20.12 -4.07
N VAL A 81 8.42 -20.54 -4.35
CA VAL A 81 7.69 -20.12 -5.55
C VAL A 81 7.15 -18.70 -5.42
N VAL A 82 6.55 -18.33 -4.29
CA VAL A 82 5.98 -16.99 -4.07
C VAL A 82 7.04 -15.91 -4.03
N TYR A 83 8.21 -16.19 -3.42
CA TYR A 83 9.33 -15.26 -3.37
C TYR A 83 10.30 -15.38 -4.54
N GLY A 84 9.94 -16.16 -5.58
CA GLY A 84 10.75 -16.29 -6.79
C GLY A 84 10.78 -14.99 -7.60
N GLU A 85 11.95 -14.63 -8.12
CA GLU A 85 12.15 -13.37 -8.88
C GLU A 85 11.74 -13.49 -10.36
N THR A 86 11.64 -14.70 -10.90
CA THR A 86 11.43 -14.92 -12.33
C THR A 86 9.97 -15.20 -12.68
N LYS A 87 9.58 -14.83 -13.91
CA LYS A 87 8.23 -15.08 -14.45
C LYS A 87 7.89 -16.58 -14.52
N GLU A 88 8.90 -17.42 -14.68
CA GLU A 88 8.77 -18.89 -14.70
C GLU A 88 8.23 -19.43 -13.37
N HIS A 89 8.50 -18.76 -12.24
CA HIS A 89 7.91 -19.13 -10.94
C HIS A 89 6.40 -18.86 -10.91
N LEU A 90 5.90 -17.88 -11.66
CA LEU A 90 4.47 -17.62 -11.77
C LEU A 90 3.78 -18.74 -12.54
N ASP A 91 4.39 -19.23 -13.62
CA ASP A 91 3.86 -20.35 -14.41
C ASP A 91 3.84 -21.67 -13.62
N LEU A 92 4.64 -21.77 -12.56
CA LEU A 92 4.70 -22.91 -11.65
C LEU A 92 3.54 -22.94 -10.64
N LEU A 93 2.94 -21.78 -10.31
CA LEU A 93 1.75 -21.69 -9.44
C LEU A 93 0.50 -22.25 -10.11
N ASP A 94 0.49 -22.31 -11.44
CA ASP A 94 -0.62 -22.73 -12.27
C ASP A 94 -0.97 -24.22 -12.03
N GLY A 95 -2.26 -24.53 -11.85
CA GLY A 95 -2.75 -25.90 -11.59
C GLY A 95 -2.96 -26.22 -10.11
N LEU A 96 -2.21 -27.18 -9.54
CA LEU A 96 -2.45 -27.63 -8.16
C LEU A 96 -2.21 -26.54 -7.12
N LEU A 97 -1.10 -25.79 -7.25
CA LEU A 97 -0.76 -24.74 -6.29
C LEU A 97 -1.82 -23.64 -6.27
N GLU A 98 -2.41 -23.29 -7.41
CA GLU A 98 -3.54 -22.37 -7.53
C GLU A 98 -4.74 -22.84 -6.69
N THR A 99 -5.15 -24.10 -6.81
CA THR A 99 -6.29 -24.63 -6.04
C THR A 99 -6.04 -24.57 -4.52
N ILE A 100 -4.80 -24.85 -4.09
CA ILE A 100 -4.39 -24.77 -2.68
C ILE A 100 -4.37 -23.31 -2.22
N LEU A 101 -3.84 -22.41 -3.03
CA LEU A 101 -3.74 -20.99 -2.70
C LEU A 101 -5.14 -20.36 -2.61
N GLU A 102 -6.05 -20.73 -3.51
CA GLU A 102 -7.45 -20.28 -3.48
C GLU A 102 -8.18 -20.81 -2.24
N ALA A 103 -7.98 -22.09 -1.87
CA ALA A 103 -8.54 -22.63 -0.64
C ALA A 103 -8.03 -21.87 0.61
N LYS A 104 -6.73 -21.57 0.67
CA LYS A 104 -6.13 -20.75 1.74
C LYS A 104 -6.63 -19.31 1.73
N TRP A 105 -6.82 -18.73 0.56
CA TRP A 105 -7.36 -17.39 0.38
C TRP A 105 -8.78 -17.30 0.93
N GLN A 106 -9.64 -18.25 0.57
CA GLN A 106 -11.03 -18.28 1.06
C GLN A 106 -11.11 -18.54 2.57
N ALA A 107 -10.28 -19.43 3.10
CA ALA A 107 -10.30 -19.78 4.52
C ALA A 107 -9.72 -18.68 5.43
N PHE A 108 -8.58 -18.10 5.04
CA PHE A 108 -7.79 -17.22 5.92
C PHE A 108 -7.54 -15.84 5.32
N GLY A 109 -7.15 -15.79 4.04
CA GLY A 109 -6.72 -14.56 3.37
C GLY A 109 -7.80 -13.48 3.35
N LYS A 110 -9.03 -13.82 2.96
CA LYS A 110 -10.14 -12.89 2.86
C LYS A 110 -10.47 -12.18 4.18
N ARG A 111 -10.52 -12.94 5.28
CA ARG A 111 -10.85 -12.39 6.60
C ARG A 111 -9.72 -11.51 7.15
N SER A 112 -8.48 -11.94 6.98
CA SER A 112 -7.30 -11.20 7.42
C SER A 112 -7.15 -9.89 6.65
N MET A 113 -7.22 -9.94 5.31
CA MET A 113 -7.10 -8.76 4.45
C MET A 113 -8.25 -7.76 4.68
N LEU A 114 -9.48 -8.23 4.86
CA LEU A 114 -10.60 -7.32 5.12
C LEU A 114 -10.45 -6.59 6.47
N ARG A 115 -9.89 -7.27 7.48
CA ARG A 115 -9.61 -6.65 8.78
C ARG A 115 -8.50 -5.61 8.69
N SER A 116 -7.42 -5.89 7.98
CA SER A 116 -6.32 -4.93 7.82
C SER A 116 -6.72 -3.74 6.94
N LEU A 117 -7.46 -3.98 5.84
CA LEU A 117 -8.02 -2.93 5.00
C LEU A 117 -8.99 -2.04 5.79
N GLY A 118 -9.87 -2.64 6.60
CA GLY A 118 -10.78 -1.89 7.47
C GLY A 118 -10.03 -1.01 8.47
N ALA A 119 -9.02 -1.54 9.15
CA ALA A 119 -8.21 -0.73 10.08
C ALA A 119 -7.48 0.42 9.37
N PHE A 120 -6.96 0.17 8.17
CA PHE A 120 -6.29 1.19 7.35
C PHE A 120 -7.26 2.29 6.89
N THR A 121 -8.47 1.94 6.45
CA THR A 121 -9.48 2.93 6.04
C THR A 121 -9.93 3.79 7.22
N PHE A 122 -10.15 3.20 8.41
CA PHE A 122 -10.44 3.97 9.62
C PHE A 122 -9.32 4.95 9.94
N TYR A 123 -8.06 4.49 9.96
CA TYR A 123 -6.90 5.35 10.17
C TYR A 123 -6.84 6.52 9.17
N TYR A 124 -7.09 6.23 7.88
CA TYR A 124 -7.09 7.25 6.84
C TYR A 124 -8.22 8.28 7.02
N ILE A 125 -9.42 7.83 7.41
CA ILE A 125 -10.55 8.74 7.73
C ILE A 125 -10.16 9.70 8.86
N PHE A 126 -9.54 9.22 9.93
CA PHE A 126 -9.08 10.09 11.03
C PHE A 126 -8.07 11.13 10.56
N ILE A 127 -7.15 10.76 9.68
CA ILE A 127 -6.20 11.71 9.09
C ILE A 127 -6.93 12.78 8.28
N VAL A 128 -7.81 12.38 7.36
CA VAL A 128 -8.56 13.32 6.51
C VAL A 128 -9.43 14.24 7.36
N LEU A 129 -10.06 13.69 8.40
CA LEU A 129 -10.86 14.45 9.36
C LEU A 129 -10.00 15.48 10.10
N SER A 130 -8.81 15.10 10.56
CA SER A 130 -7.87 16.01 11.22
C SER A 130 -7.41 17.15 10.30
N PHE A 131 -7.17 16.87 9.02
CA PHE A 131 -6.83 17.92 8.05
C PHE A 131 -8.01 18.83 7.72
N SER A 132 -9.21 18.28 7.60
CA SER A 132 -10.44 19.03 7.28
C SER A 132 -10.90 19.89 8.45
N LEU A 133 -10.77 19.38 9.67
CA LEU A 133 -11.11 20.08 10.91
C LEU A 133 -10.07 21.11 11.32
N ARG A 134 -8.88 21.14 10.69
CA ARG A 134 -7.85 22.14 11.00
C ARG A 134 -8.42 23.54 10.71
N PRO A 135 -8.75 24.35 11.74
CA PRO A 135 -9.36 25.64 11.53
C PRO A 135 -8.28 26.61 11.05
N VAL A 136 -8.25 26.89 9.74
CA VAL A 136 -7.36 27.90 9.15
C VAL A 136 -7.67 29.31 9.71
N SER A 137 -8.86 29.50 10.27
CA SER A 137 -9.34 30.73 10.89
C SER A 137 -8.53 31.18 12.11
N MET A 138 -8.01 30.26 12.93
CA MET A 138 -7.23 30.62 14.12
C MET A 138 -5.82 31.08 13.76
N SER A 139 -5.25 30.56 12.67
CA SER A 139 -3.93 30.96 12.18
C SER A 139 -3.90 32.43 11.76
N THR A 140 -4.94 32.93 11.08
CA THR A 140 -4.98 34.35 10.67
C THR A 140 -5.10 35.28 11.86
N ALA A 141 -5.91 34.94 12.87
CA ALA A 141 -6.01 35.71 14.10
C ALA A 141 -4.70 35.68 14.92
N GLN A 142 -3.99 34.55 14.97
CA GLN A 142 -2.71 34.48 15.67
C GLN A 142 -1.56 35.18 14.93
N ILE A 143 -1.51 35.09 13.60
CA ILE A 143 -0.52 35.79 12.75
C ILE A 143 -0.75 37.31 12.77
N THR A 144 -2.01 37.74 12.83
CA THR A 144 -2.37 39.18 12.86
C THR A 144 -2.70 39.70 14.25
N TRP A 145 -2.39 38.94 15.30
CA TRP A 145 -2.67 39.29 16.71
C TRP A 145 -4.13 39.74 16.98
N GLY A 146 -5.09 39.25 16.19
CA GLY A 146 -6.52 39.51 16.35
C GLY A 146 -7.04 40.80 15.69
N TRP A 147 -6.28 41.42 14.77
CA TRP A 147 -6.64 42.74 14.20
C TRP A 147 -7.55 42.70 12.96
N ILE A 148 -7.67 41.55 12.27
CA ILE A 148 -8.53 41.41 11.08
C ILE A 148 -9.53 40.26 11.20
N ASN A 149 -10.78 40.51 10.78
CA ASN A 149 -11.78 39.47 10.52
C ASN A 149 -11.57 38.82 9.15
N PHE A 150 -12.16 37.64 8.92
CA PHE A 150 -12.12 36.90 7.63
C PHE A 150 -12.57 37.74 6.41
N ALA A 151 -13.38 38.79 6.62
CA ALA A 151 -13.83 39.72 5.57
C ALA A 151 -12.81 40.84 5.22
N GLY A 152 -11.59 40.80 5.77
CA GLY A 152 -10.56 41.83 5.56
C GLY A 152 -10.89 43.18 6.24
N LYS A 153 -11.89 43.20 7.13
CA LYS A 153 -12.27 44.40 7.87
C LYS A 153 -11.54 44.42 9.22
N PRO A 154 -10.99 45.57 9.64
CA PRO A 154 -10.43 45.71 10.98
C PRO A 154 -11.54 45.50 12.00
N ILE A 155 -11.24 44.73 13.05
CA ILE A 155 -12.11 44.69 14.23
C ILE A 155 -11.81 45.96 15.02
N ASP A 156 -12.83 46.67 15.47
CA ASP A 156 -12.65 47.75 16.45
C ASP A 156 -12.22 47.12 17.79
N GLY A 157 -10.94 46.80 17.89
CA GLY A 157 -10.33 46.13 19.04
C GLY A 157 -9.62 47.15 19.93
N PRO A 158 -9.95 47.22 21.24
CA PRO A 158 -9.18 47.96 22.22
C PRO A 158 -8.33 46.98 23.03
N TYR A 159 -7.02 46.82 22.75
CA TYR A 159 -6.17 46.04 23.67
C TYR A 159 -4.86 46.71 24.12
N PHE A 160 -4.48 47.86 23.56
CA PHE A 160 -3.53 48.77 24.21
C PHE A 160 -3.94 50.22 23.95
N LYS A 161 -4.56 50.87 24.94
CA LYS A 161 -4.93 52.28 24.88
C LYS A 161 -3.66 53.12 24.71
N GLY A 162 -3.42 53.61 23.49
CA GLY A 162 -2.29 54.53 23.18
C GLY A 162 -1.18 53.97 22.28
N VAL A 163 -1.32 52.76 21.70
CA VAL A 163 -0.33 52.20 20.77
C VAL A 163 -0.93 52.12 19.36
N ILE A 164 -0.31 52.83 18.41
CA ILE A 164 -0.67 52.81 16.98
C ILE A 164 0.16 51.69 16.31
N PRO A 165 -0.46 50.69 15.65
CA PRO A 165 0.29 49.62 15.02
C PRO A 165 0.96 50.07 13.72
N ILE A 166 2.09 49.45 13.38
CA ILE A 166 2.85 49.72 12.16
C ILE A 166 2.52 48.62 11.14
N ILE A 167 2.03 49.02 9.96
CA ILE A 167 1.63 48.17 8.85
C ILE A 167 2.77 48.14 7.82
N PRO A 168 3.18 46.98 7.31
CA PRO A 168 4.10 46.91 6.17
C PRO A 168 3.36 47.28 4.86
N THR A 169 3.69 48.44 4.28
CA THR A 169 3.24 48.91 2.95
C THR A 169 4.34 48.67 1.91
N ALA A 170 4.01 48.69 0.61
CA ALA A 170 4.97 48.55 -0.48
C ALA A 170 6.15 49.56 -0.40
N ASP A 171 5.91 50.71 0.23
CA ASP A 171 6.87 51.79 0.44
C ASP A 171 7.59 51.71 1.81
N GLY A 172 7.33 50.67 2.61
CA GLY A 172 7.92 50.45 3.92
C GLY A 172 6.91 50.36 5.08
N PRO A 173 7.38 50.18 6.33
CA PRO A 173 6.51 50.10 7.50
C PRO A 173 5.95 51.48 7.92
N GLU A 174 4.62 51.66 7.85
CA GLU A 174 3.90 52.91 8.21
C GLU A 174 2.90 52.72 9.35
N ALA A 175 2.71 53.73 10.20
CA ALA A 175 1.74 53.69 11.30
C ALA A 175 0.28 53.78 10.79
N TYR A 176 -0.62 52.95 11.35
CA TYR A 176 -2.05 52.94 11.01
C TYR A 176 -2.74 54.24 11.43
N ASN A 177 -3.03 55.11 10.48
CA ASN A 177 -3.73 56.38 10.73
C ASN A 177 -5.25 56.15 10.85
N THR A 178 -5.85 56.58 11.96
CA THR A 178 -7.30 56.58 12.18
C THR A 178 -8.03 57.73 11.47
N VAL A 179 -7.32 58.57 10.73
CA VAL A 179 -7.90 59.65 9.94
C VAL A 179 -8.26 59.08 8.58
N ALA A 180 -9.54 59.19 8.21
CA ALA A 180 -10.09 58.70 6.95
C ALA A 180 -9.13 58.95 5.77
N PRO A 181 -8.99 58.00 4.82
CA PRO A 181 -8.11 58.18 3.69
C PRO A 181 -8.45 59.52 3.03
N PRO A 182 -7.45 60.36 2.69
CA PRO A 182 -7.71 61.56 1.92
C PRO A 182 -8.48 61.10 0.69
N SER A 183 -9.66 61.69 0.50
CA SER A 183 -10.61 61.42 -0.56
C SER A 183 -9.89 60.89 -1.79
N LEU A 184 -10.19 59.64 -2.18
CA LEU A 184 -9.87 59.10 -3.49
C LEU A 184 -10.06 60.22 -4.50
N LYS A 185 -8.96 60.78 -5.02
CA LYS A 185 -9.04 61.66 -6.19
C LYS A 185 -9.80 60.83 -7.21
N SER A 186 -10.97 61.32 -7.60
CA SER A 186 -11.79 60.72 -8.64
C SER A 186 -10.89 60.50 -9.85
N ILE A 187 -10.51 59.25 -10.07
CA ILE A 187 -9.94 58.84 -11.35
C ILE A 187 -11.13 58.89 -12.29
N ASN A 188 -11.31 60.05 -12.93
CA ASN A 188 -12.28 60.24 -13.99
C ASN A 188 -11.91 59.24 -15.10
N THR A 189 -12.71 58.18 -15.22
CA THR A 189 -12.87 57.42 -16.44
C THR A 189 -13.32 58.39 -17.54
N PHE A 190 -12.73 58.28 -18.74
CA PHE A 190 -12.88 59.14 -19.93
C PHE A 190 -11.95 60.38 -19.98
N GLY A 191 -10.69 60.16 -20.39
CA GLY A 191 -9.76 61.25 -20.72
C GLY A 191 -8.57 60.81 -21.59
N ASP A 192 -7.91 59.70 -21.27
CA ASP A 192 -6.67 59.29 -21.96
C ASP A 192 -6.86 58.12 -22.94
N LEU A 193 -7.79 58.28 -23.89
CA LEU A 193 -7.76 57.50 -25.14
C LEU A 193 -6.74 58.12 -26.10
N GLY A 194 -5.46 57.84 -25.84
CA GLY A 194 -4.38 58.04 -26.79
C GLY A 194 -4.29 56.87 -27.76
N PHE A 195 -5.16 56.84 -28.77
CA PHE A 195 -4.92 56.07 -29.98
C PHE A 195 -3.64 56.61 -30.65
N THR A 196 -2.58 55.81 -30.72
CA THR A 196 -1.55 55.95 -31.74
C THR A 196 -1.28 54.59 -32.37
N THR A 197 -1.69 54.50 -33.64
CA THR A 197 -1.33 53.48 -34.63
C THR A 197 0.16 53.16 -34.62
N TYR A 198 0.52 51.87 -34.68
CA TYR A 198 1.25 51.19 -35.77
C TYR A 198 1.19 49.68 -35.55
#